data_AF-A0A941J0J1-F1
#
_entry.id   AF-A0A941J0J1-F1
#
_cell.length_a   1.000
_cell.length_b   1.000
_cell.length_c   1.000
_cell.angle_alpha   90.00
_cell.angle_beta   90.00
_cell.angle_gamma   90.00
#
_symmetry.space_group_name_H-M   'P 1'
#
loop_
_entity.id
_entity.type
_entity.pdbx_description
1 polymer ?
#
loop_
_entity_poly.entity_id
_entity_poly.type
_entity_poly.pdbx_seq_one_letter_code
_entity_poly.pdbx_strand_id
1 'polypeptide(L)'
;MKQSVLTIVLVALSYLAYGRGDINYEHKAIQKTLEKNLSLVNPQLSELDLPANYATGIEGKFFNVACDNTDAEIKYMYIGRVNSCRAGGCSMPSALTQGGESEYFDYLMAFNGKGEVIMVKVFNYQATHGHEVTAKGWLKQFIGYNNGGNELEVGKNIDSISGATISVNGITQDISDKTQIISDFLNRS
;
A
#
# COMPACT_ATOMS: atom_id res chain seq x y z
N MET A 1 13.28 -22.83 -53.87
CA MET A 1 13.78 -23.34 -52.57
C MET A 1 13.79 -22.18 -51.58
N LYS A 2 12.94 -22.22 -50.55
CA LYS A 2 12.84 -21.18 -49.52
C LYS A 2 14.01 -21.32 -48.53
N GLN A 3 14.87 -20.31 -48.43
CA GLN A 3 15.83 -20.22 -47.32
C GLN A 3 15.07 -19.71 -46.09
N SER A 4 15.06 -20.52 -45.04
CA SER A 4 14.46 -20.17 -43.75
C SER A 4 15.55 -19.47 -42.91
N VAL A 5 15.31 -18.22 -42.53
CA VAL A 5 16.17 -17.49 -41.61
C VAL A 5 15.75 -17.86 -40.19
N LEU A 6 16.67 -18.48 -39.45
CA LEU A 6 16.51 -18.86 -38.05
C LEU A 6 16.90 -17.66 -37.18
N THR A 7 15.91 -16.90 -36.69
CA THR A 7 16.14 -15.79 -35.76
C THR A 7 16.43 -16.35 -34.37
N ILE A 8 17.69 -16.29 -33.94
CA ILE A 8 18.11 -16.59 -32.57
C ILE A 8 17.71 -15.40 -31.69
N VAL A 9 16.69 -15.57 -30.86
CA VAL A 9 16.32 -14.61 -29.81
C VAL A 9 17.31 -14.79 -28.67
N LEU A 10 18.26 -13.87 -28.55
CA LEU A 10 19.21 -13.79 -27.46
C LEU A 10 18.47 -13.30 -26.19
N VAL A 11 18.04 -14.22 -25.34
CA VAL A 11 17.49 -13.87 -24.02
C VAL A 11 18.67 -13.49 -23.12
N ALA A 12 18.91 -12.19 -22.97
CA ALA A 12 19.82 -11.67 -21.97
C ALA A 12 19.22 -11.92 -20.58
N LEU A 13 19.65 -13.00 -19.92
CA LEU A 13 19.43 -13.19 -18.48
C LEU A 13 20.32 -12.19 -17.74
N SER A 14 19.81 -10.97 -17.53
CA SER A 14 20.37 -10.09 -16.52
C SER A 14 20.00 -10.64 -15.14
N TYR A 15 20.97 -11.30 -14.51
CA TYR A 15 20.94 -11.52 -13.06
C TYR A 15 20.94 -10.14 -12.39
N LEU A 16 19.76 -9.68 -11.99
CA LEU A 16 19.61 -8.44 -11.23
C LEU A 16 20.08 -8.71 -9.80
N ALA A 17 21.00 -7.85 -9.36
CA ALA A 17 21.37 -7.71 -7.95
C ALA A 17 20.10 -7.49 -7.12
N TYR A 18 19.94 -8.25 -6.03
CA TYR A 18 18.88 -8.03 -5.05
C TYR A 18 19.14 -6.70 -4.34
N GLY A 19 18.58 -5.62 -4.88
CA GLY A 19 18.31 -4.39 -4.16
C GLY A 19 16.86 -4.39 -3.68
N ARG A 20 16.55 -3.55 -2.69
CA ARG A 20 15.18 -3.28 -2.19
C ARG A 20 14.23 -3.16 -3.39
N GLY A 21 13.33 -4.12 -3.54
CA GLY A 21 12.37 -4.10 -4.63
C GLY A 21 11.39 -2.94 -4.51
N ASP A 22 11.11 -2.26 -5.62
CA ASP A 22 10.04 -1.26 -5.70
C ASP A 22 8.69 -1.88 -5.35
N ILE A 23 7.72 -1.03 -4.96
CA ILE A 23 6.34 -1.47 -4.73
C ILE A 23 5.78 -2.03 -6.05
N ASN A 24 5.31 -3.27 -6.02
CA ASN A 24 4.71 -3.92 -7.19
C ASN A 24 3.24 -3.54 -7.32
N TYR A 25 2.96 -2.45 -8.03
CA TYR A 25 1.59 -1.98 -8.31
C TYR A 25 0.78 -2.95 -9.21
N GLU A 26 1.45 -3.87 -9.91
CA GLU A 26 0.84 -4.90 -10.76
C GLU A 26 0.62 -6.24 -10.01
N HIS A 27 0.77 -6.23 -8.68
CA HIS A 27 0.64 -7.45 -7.89
C HIS A 27 -0.78 -8.04 -8.01
N LYS A 28 -0.89 -9.33 -8.37
CA LYS A 28 -2.17 -10.03 -8.61
C LYS A 28 -3.21 -9.89 -7.49
N ALA A 29 -2.76 -9.68 -6.25
CA ALA A 29 -3.66 -9.49 -5.12
C ALA A 29 -4.42 -8.16 -5.19
N ILE A 30 -3.86 -7.12 -5.82
CA ILE A 30 -4.52 -5.83 -6.06
C ILE A 30 -5.69 -6.05 -7.01
N GLN A 31 -5.44 -6.65 -8.18
CA GLN A 31 -6.47 -7.00 -9.16
C GLN A 31 -7.58 -7.87 -8.55
N LYS A 32 -7.20 -8.92 -7.82
CA LYS A 32 -8.17 -9.77 -7.10
C LYS A 32 -9.00 -8.98 -6.07
N THR A 33 -8.42 -7.95 -5.45
CA THR A 33 -9.15 -7.11 -4.48
C THR A 33 -10.20 -6.27 -5.18
N LEU A 34 -9.82 -5.60 -6.27
CA LEU A 34 -10.72 -4.80 -7.10
C LEU A 34 -11.90 -5.65 -7.60
N GLU A 35 -11.63 -6.81 -8.20
CA GLU A 35 -12.68 -7.65 -8.80
C GLU A 35 -13.50 -8.45 -7.79
N LYS A 36 -12.88 -8.99 -6.72
CA LYS A 36 -13.53 -9.97 -5.83
C LYS A 36 -13.91 -9.43 -4.47
N ASN A 37 -13.20 -8.42 -3.96
CA ASN A 37 -13.49 -7.85 -2.65
C ASN A 37 -14.31 -6.55 -2.78
N LEU A 38 -14.11 -5.81 -3.86
CA LEU A 38 -14.85 -4.58 -4.18
C LEU A 38 -15.88 -4.77 -5.31
N SER A 39 -15.97 -5.97 -5.88
CA SER A 39 -16.96 -6.36 -6.90
C SER A 39 -16.97 -5.44 -8.14
N LEU A 40 -15.82 -4.90 -8.52
CA LEU A 40 -15.72 -3.99 -9.66
C LEU A 40 -15.73 -4.75 -10.99
N VAL A 41 -16.43 -4.20 -11.98
CA VAL A 41 -16.43 -4.70 -13.35
C VAL A 41 -15.40 -3.92 -14.18
N ASN A 42 -14.44 -4.62 -14.77
CA ASN A 42 -13.35 -4.07 -15.58
C ASN A 42 -12.62 -2.87 -14.94
N PRO A 43 -12.09 -3.03 -13.71
CA PRO A 43 -11.48 -1.92 -13.00
C PRO A 43 -10.21 -1.40 -13.70
N GLN A 44 -10.05 -0.08 -13.70
CA GLN A 44 -8.87 0.62 -14.22
C GLN A 44 -8.31 1.54 -13.14
N LEU A 45 -6.99 1.52 -12.96
CA LEU A 45 -6.28 2.43 -12.08
C LEU A 45 -5.51 3.44 -12.92
N SER A 46 -5.71 4.73 -12.64
CA SER A 46 -4.87 5.80 -13.16
C SER A 46 -4.27 6.58 -12.02
N GLU A 47 -2.95 6.80 -12.05
CA GLU A 47 -2.26 7.55 -10.99
C GLU A 47 -2.88 8.93 -10.81
N LEU A 48 -3.10 9.31 -9.55
CA LEU A 48 -3.67 10.59 -9.18
C LEU A 48 -2.55 11.64 -9.13
N ASP A 49 -2.70 12.71 -9.90
CA ASP A 49 -1.76 13.83 -9.87
C ASP A 49 -2.00 14.67 -8.61
N LEU A 50 -1.18 14.44 -7.59
CA LEU A 50 -1.24 15.17 -6.33
C LEU A 50 -0.35 16.42 -6.39
N PRO A 51 -0.82 17.56 -5.84
CA PRO A 51 0.02 18.75 -5.71
C PRO A 51 1.36 18.44 -5.02
N ALA A 52 2.45 19.07 -5.49
CA ALA A 52 3.82 18.78 -5.05
C ALA A 52 4.04 18.85 -3.53
N ASN A 53 3.24 19.65 -2.82
CA ASN A 53 3.29 19.77 -1.35
C ASN A 53 2.85 18.48 -0.61
N TYR A 54 2.14 17.58 -1.28
CA TYR A 54 1.76 16.27 -0.74
C TYR A 54 2.73 15.16 -1.18
N ALA A 55 3.44 15.34 -2.29
CA ALA A 55 4.26 14.30 -2.92
C ALA A 55 5.56 13.96 -2.14
N THR A 56 6.06 14.88 -1.30
CA THR A 56 7.29 14.65 -0.53
C THR A 56 7.06 13.68 0.62
N GLY A 57 7.73 12.52 0.59
CA GLY A 57 7.73 11.56 1.71
C GLY A 57 6.64 10.49 1.66
N ILE A 58 5.82 10.44 0.60
CA ILE A 58 4.89 9.33 0.39
C ILE A 58 5.65 8.12 -0.17
N GLU A 59 5.66 7.02 0.57
CA GLU A 59 6.19 5.74 0.09
C GLU A 59 5.10 4.91 -0.61
N GLY A 60 4.61 5.43 -1.75
CA GLY A 60 3.47 4.85 -2.47
C GLY A 60 2.84 5.81 -3.49
N LYS A 61 1.67 5.44 -4.01
CA LYS A 61 0.92 6.22 -5.00
C LYS A 61 -0.58 6.20 -4.72
N PHE A 62 -1.23 7.31 -5.06
CA PHE A 62 -2.69 7.39 -5.13
C PHE A 62 -3.16 7.15 -6.55
N PHE A 63 -4.37 6.61 -6.69
CA PHE A 63 -4.98 6.24 -7.96
C PHE A 63 -6.45 6.66 -7.97
N ASN A 64 -6.92 7.15 -9.11
CA ASN A 64 -8.34 7.12 -9.46
C ASN A 64 -8.73 5.69 -9.83
N VAL A 65 -9.92 5.28 -9.41
CA VAL A 65 -10.50 3.97 -9.74
C VAL A 65 -11.69 4.19 -10.66
N ALA A 66 -11.59 3.73 -11.90
CA ALA A 66 -12.69 3.67 -12.85
C ALA A 66 -13.17 2.22 -13.03
N CYS A 67 -14.46 2.03 -13.27
CA CYS A 67 -15.09 0.73 -13.51
C CYS A 67 -16.39 0.90 -14.29
N ASP A 68 -16.89 -0.19 -14.87
CA ASP A 68 -18.11 -0.16 -15.70
C ASP A 68 -19.39 -0.10 -14.87
N ASN A 69 -19.39 -0.63 -13.65
CA ASN A 69 -20.57 -0.61 -12.78
C ASN A 69 -20.66 0.74 -12.04
N THR A 70 -21.82 1.40 -12.19
CA THR A 70 -22.05 2.77 -11.72
C THR A 70 -22.33 2.89 -10.23
N ASP A 71 -22.62 1.77 -9.56
CA ASP A 71 -22.94 1.65 -8.14
C ASP A 71 -21.70 1.44 -7.26
N ALA A 72 -20.51 1.34 -7.85
CA ALA A 72 -19.27 1.19 -7.11
C ALA A 72 -19.04 2.37 -6.16
N GLU A 73 -18.93 2.05 -4.87
CA GLU A 73 -18.68 3.02 -3.81
C GLU A 73 -17.27 3.62 -3.90
N ILE A 74 -16.29 2.82 -4.32
CA ILE A 74 -14.89 3.22 -4.46
C ILE A 74 -14.71 4.28 -5.56
N LYS A 75 -13.87 5.28 -5.28
CA LYS A 75 -13.39 6.27 -6.26
C LYS A 75 -11.89 6.42 -6.26
N TYR A 76 -11.24 6.23 -5.13
CA TYR A 76 -9.79 6.40 -5.00
C TYR A 76 -9.17 5.19 -4.32
N MET A 77 -7.89 4.97 -4.61
CA MET A 77 -7.09 3.93 -3.98
C MET A 77 -5.70 4.48 -3.66
N TYR A 78 -5.17 4.12 -2.51
CA TYR A 78 -3.75 4.28 -2.20
C TYR A 78 -3.09 2.90 -2.19
N ILE A 79 -1.88 2.80 -2.75
CA ILE A 79 -1.03 1.61 -2.69
C ILE A 79 0.34 2.08 -2.21
N GLY A 80 0.82 1.50 -1.11
CA GLY A 80 2.01 1.99 -0.44
C GLY A 80 2.73 0.94 0.40
N ARG A 81 3.79 1.39 1.05
CA ARG A 81 4.65 0.59 1.91
C ARG A 81 4.78 1.21 3.29
N VAL A 82 4.79 0.35 4.29
CA VAL A 82 5.17 0.71 5.66
C VAL A 82 6.43 -0.07 6.03
N ASN A 83 7.43 0.63 6.58
CA ASN A 83 8.64 0.00 7.11
C ASN A 83 8.36 -0.51 8.53
N SER A 84 8.65 -1.79 8.78
CA SER A 84 8.49 -2.44 10.08
C SER A 84 9.86 -2.80 10.65
N CYS A 85 10.66 -1.78 11.01
CA CYS A 85 11.98 -2.01 11.59
C CYS A 85 11.91 -2.89 12.85
N ARG A 86 12.94 -3.68 13.12
CA ARG A 86 13.03 -4.51 14.33
C ARG A 86 13.13 -3.64 15.59
N ALA A 87 12.45 -4.05 16.66
CA ALA A 87 12.70 -3.54 18.01
C ALA A 87 14.12 -3.95 18.46
N GLY A 88 15.07 -3.02 18.36
CA GLY A 88 16.50 -3.27 18.58
C GLY A 88 17.42 -2.09 18.24
N GLY A 89 16.90 -1.06 17.56
CA GLY A 89 17.52 0.27 17.49
C GLY A 89 18.01 0.65 16.09
N CYS A 90 17.54 1.79 15.59
CA CYS A 90 18.12 2.53 14.46
C CYS A 90 19.44 3.24 14.83
N SER A 91 20.17 2.74 15.84
CA SER A 91 21.32 3.41 16.45
C SER A 91 22.65 2.79 16.07
N MET A 92 22.69 1.78 15.20
CA MET A 92 23.95 1.29 14.65
C MET A 92 24.28 2.05 13.36
N PRO A 93 25.50 2.60 13.24
CA PRO A 93 25.93 3.26 12.01
C PRO A 93 25.76 2.30 10.84
N SER A 94 25.10 2.78 9.78
CA SER A 94 24.82 2.05 8.53
C SER A 94 26.07 1.51 7.81
N ALA A 95 27.27 1.73 8.35
CA ALA A 95 28.54 1.22 7.84
C ALA A 95 28.81 -0.26 8.19
N LEU A 96 28.08 -0.89 9.11
CA LEU A 96 28.23 -2.32 9.44
C LEU A 96 27.08 -3.21 8.94
N THR A 97 25.97 -2.62 8.46
CA THR A 97 24.90 -3.34 7.79
C THR A 97 25.04 -3.22 6.27
N GLN A 98 26.09 -3.82 5.72
CA GLN A 98 26.07 -4.24 4.32
C GLN A 98 25.12 -5.45 4.23
N GLY A 99 23.81 -5.22 4.03
CA GLY A 99 22.88 -6.27 3.61
C GLY A 99 21.69 -6.63 4.52
N GLY A 100 21.31 -5.79 5.48
CA GLY A 100 20.00 -5.95 6.14
C GLY A 100 18.95 -5.12 5.42
N GLU A 101 18.17 -5.73 4.53
CA GLU A 101 16.98 -5.04 3.97
C GLU A 101 16.06 -4.65 5.14
N SER A 102 15.65 -3.38 5.20
CA SER A 102 14.63 -2.95 6.16
C SER A 102 13.40 -3.80 5.96
N GLU A 103 12.87 -4.42 7.01
CA GLU A 103 11.61 -5.14 6.96
C GLU A 103 10.47 -4.18 6.59
N TYR A 104 9.52 -4.64 5.79
CA TYR A 104 8.41 -3.84 5.30
C TYR A 104 7.17 -4.67 4.97
N PHE A 105 6.06 -3.98 4.72
CA PHE A 105 4.91 -4.57 4.08
C PHE A 105 4.24 -3.59 3.12
N ASP A 106 3.71 -4.11 2.02
CA ASP A 106 2.92 -3.35 1.06
C ASP A 106 1.44 -3.58 1.29
N TYR A 107 0.70 -2.49 1.24
CA TYR A 107 -0.73 -2.47 1.52
C TYR A 107 -1.46 -1.54 0.58
N LEU A 108 -2.78 -1.67 0.57
CA LEU A 108 -3.68 -0.78 -0.14
C LEU A 108 -4.77 -0.27 0.78
N MET A 109 -5.27 0.92 0.44
CA MET A 109 -6.47 1.53 0.99
C MET A 109 -7.42 1.85 -0.15
N ALA A 110 -8.70 1.54 0.01
CA ALA A 110 -9.75 2.01 -0.88
C ALA A 110 -10.54 3.12 -0.18
N PHE A 111 -10.87 4.16 -0.93
CA PHE A 111 -11.67 5.28 -0.47
C PHE A 111 -12.90 5.49 -1.35
N ASN A 112 -14.00 5.89 -0.73
CA ASN A 112 -15.16 6.37 -1.48
C ASN A 112 -14.96 7.80 -1.98
N GLY A 113 -15.96 8.33 -2.71
CA GLY A 113 -15.91 9.69 -3.26
C GLY A 113 -15.85 10.83 -2.24
N LYS A 114 -15.99 10.53 -0.94
CA LYS A 114 -15.89 11.49 0.16
C LYS A 114 -14.57 11.37 0.95
N GLY A 115 -13.65 10.50 0.52
CA GLY A 115 -12.39 10.26 1.21
C GLY A 115 -12.51 9.35 2.44
N GLU A 116 -13.65 8.68 2.61
CA GLU A 116 -13.84 7.71 3.69
C GLU A 116 -13.22 6.36 3.31
N VAL A 117 -12.48 5.75 4.23
CA VAL A 117 -11.87 4.44 4.07
C VAL A 117 -12.95 3.36 4.01
N ILE A 118 -13.02 2.63 2.91
CA ILE A 118 -13.96 1.51 2.74
C ILE A 118 -13.27 0.14 2.82
N MET A 119 -11.95 0.10 2.63
CA MET A 119 -11.17 -1.13 2.75
C MET A 119 -9.69 -0.83 3.01
N VAL A 120 -9.07 -1.69 3.81
CA VAL A 120 -7.61 -1.76 3.94
C VAL A 120 -7.18 -3.21 3.77
N LYS A 121 -6.06 -3.44 3.07
CA LYS A 121 -5.51 -4.78 2.88
C LYS A 121 -4.00 -4.76 2.73
N VAL A 122 -3.32 -5.55 3.54
CA VAL A 122 -1.90 -5.88 3.35
C VAL A 122 -1.81 -7.03 2.34
N PHE A 123 -1.00 -6.88 1.29
CA PHE A 123 -0.89 -7.87 0.21
C PHE A 123 0.51 -8.43 -0.01
N ASN A 124 1.52 -7.81 0.58
CA ASN A 124 2.90 -8.30 0.62
C ASN A 124 3.45 -8.02 2.03
N TYR A 125 3.96 -9.03 2.73
CA TYR A 125 4.53 -8.87 4.06
C TYR A 125 5.94 -9.45 4.06
N GLN A 126 6.94 -8.57 4.10
CA GLN A 126 8.38 -8.87 4.06
C GLN A 126 9.02 -8.46 5.38
N ALA A 127 8.51 -9.04 6.47
CA ALA A 127 8.98 -8.81 7.82
C ALA A 127 8.91 -10.09 8.64
N THR A 128 9.75 -10.20 9.67
CA THR A 128 9.90 -11.43 10.45
C THR A 128 8.88 -11.54 11.58
N HIS A 129 8.34 -10.42 12.04
CA HIS A 129 7.39 -10.34 13.15
C HIS A 129 6.21 -9.42 12.80
N GLY A 130 5.10 -9.58 13.51
CA GLY A 130 3.93 -8.69 13.41
C GLY A 130 2.97 -8.97 12.26
N HIS A 131 3.03 -10.16 11.66
CA HIS A 131 2.17 -10.58 10.55
C HIS A 131 0.68 -10.54 10.92
N GLU A 132 0.33 -10.49 12.19
CA GLU A 132 -1.03 -10.31 12.69
C GLU A 132 -1.69 -9.03 12.17
N VAL A 133 -0.92 -8.00 11.80
CA VAL A 133 -1.42 -6.77 11.17
C VAL A 133 -2.12 -7.04 9.82
N THR A 134 -1.84 -8.17 9.18
CA THR A 134 -2.49 -8.61 7.93
C THR A 134 -3.91 -9.14 8.15
N ALA A 135 -4.32 -9.35 9.40
CA ALA A 135 -5.61 -9.94 9.72
C ALA A 135 -6.75 -9.02 9.28
N LYS A 136 -7.61 -9.52 8.37
CA LYS A 136 -8.78 -8.79 7.86
C LYS A 136 -9.69 -8.28 8.98
N GLY A 137 -9.84 -9.04 10.06
CA GLY A 137 -10.65 -8.64 11.21
C GLY A 137 -10.09 -7.40 11.89
N TRP A 138 -8.77 -7.34 12.08
CA TRP A 138 -8.09 -6.19 12.68
C TRP A 138 -8.13 -4.96 11.77
N LEU A 139 -7.86 -5.14 10.47
CA LEU A 139 -7.88 -4.05 9.47
C LEU A 139 -9.27 -3.42 9.27
N LYS A 140 -10.36 -4.07 9.69
CA LYS A 140 -11.72 -3.50 9.60
C LYS A 140 -11.93 -2.30 10.53
N GLN A 141 -11.09 -2.11 11.55
CA GLN A 141 -11.20 -0.98 12.47
C GLN A 141 -11.00 0.38 11.79
N PHE A 142 -10.35 0.40 10.61
CA PHE A 142 -10.14 1.62 9.83
C PHE A 142 -11.30 1.97 8.90
N ILE A 143 -12.27 1.07 8.70
CA ILE A 143 -13.40 1.32 7.80
C ILE A 143 -14.29 2.41 8.39
N GLY A 144 -14.70 3.37 7.57
CA GLY A 144 -15.45 4.55 8.00
C GLY A 144 -14.58 5.72 8.44
N TYR A 145 -13.26 5.53 8.53
CA TYR A 145 -12.36 6.61 8.88
C TYR A 145 -12.27 7.63 7.74
N ASN A 146 -12.48 8.91 8.06
CA ASN A 146 -12.49 10.01 7.09
C ASN A 146 -11.74 11.25 7.61
N ASN A 147 -10.92 11.07 8.65
CA ASN A 147 -10.14 12.16 9.27
C ASN A 147 -10.98 13.35 9.78
N GLY A 148 -12.28 13.17 10.01
CA GLY A 148 -13.23 14.22 10.44
C GLY A 148 -13.16 14.64 11.92
N GLY A 149 -12.01 14.48 12.58
CA GLY A 149 -11.76 14.96 13.95
C GLY A 149 -11.53 13.90 15.03
N ASN A 150 -11.58 12.61 14.69
CA ASN A 150 -11.14 11.55 15.58
C ASN A 150 -9.72 11.13 15.18
N GLU A 151 -8.77 11.13 16.11
CA GLU A 151 -7.43 10.60 15.84
C GLU A 151 -7.42 9.08 15.96
N LEU A 152 -6.63 8.40 15.12
CA LEU A 152 -6.39 6.96 15.25
C LEU A 152 -5.30 6.70 16.27
N GLU A 153 -5.68 6.11 17.40
CA GLU A 153 -4.81 5.89 18.55
C GLU A 153 -4.76 4.40 18.94
N VAL A 154 -3.57 3.81 18.79
CA VAL A 154 -3.30 2.42 19.17
C VAL A 154 -3.45 2.25 20.68
N GLY A 155 -4.22 1.24 21.09
CA GLY A 155 -4.56 0.96 22.48
C GLY A 155 -5.75 1.77 23.01
N LYS A 156 -6.32 2.67 22.22
CA LYS A 156 -7.57 3.38 22.56
C LYS A 156 -8.71 2.99 21.63
N ASN A 157 -8.69 3.46 20.39
CA ASN A 157 -9.70 3.19 19.37
C ASN A 157 -9.20 2.29 18.24
N ILE A 158 -7.90 1.94 18.25
CA ILE A 158 -7.32 0.87 17.43
C ILE A 158 -6.70 -0.18 18.34
N ASP A 159 -7.10 -1.44 18.19
CA ASP A 159 -6.58 -2.54 18.97
C ASP A 159 -5.07 -2.69 18.80
N SER A 160 -4.35 -2.79 19.93
CA SER A 160 -2.94 -3.18 19.91
C SER A 160 -2.79 -4.66 19.53
N ILE A 161 -1.62 -5.01 18.98
CA ILE A 161 -1.25 -6.41 18.71
C ILE A 161 0.06 -6.70 19.44
N SER A 162 0.02 -7.69 20.34
CA SER A 162 1.19 -8.14 21.08
C SER A 162 2.32 -8.58 20.13
N GLY A 163 3.53 -8.06 20.33
CA GLY A 163 4.69 -8.41 19.50
C GLY A 163 4.74 -7.74 18.12
N ALA A 164 3.76 -6.89 17.78
CA ALA A 164 3.66 -6.21 16.49
C ALA A 164 3.62 -4.68 16.62
N THR A 165 4.13 -4.13 17.73
CA THR A 165 4.02 -2.69 18.06
C THR A 165 4.47 -1.78 16.93
N ILE A 166 5.58 -2.10 16.25
CA ILE A 166 6.12 -1.24 15.18
C ILE A 166 5.21 -1.29 13.94
N SER A 167 4.77 -2.47 13.51
CA SER A 167 3.85 -2.62 12.38
C SER A 167 2.49 -1.96 12.65
N VAL A 168 1.94 -2.15 13.86
CA VAL A 168 0.65 -1.56 14.26
C VAL A 168 0.70 -0.04 14.28
N ASN A 169 1.71 0.55 14.91
CA ASN A 169 1.85 2.01 14.93
C ASN A 169 2.14 2.56 13.52
N GLY A 170 3.01 1.89 12.76
CA GLY A 170 3.38 2.30 11.41
C GLY A 170 2.18 2.36 10.46
N ILE A 171 1.37 1.29 10.39
CA ILE A 171 0.20 1.29 9.50
C ILE A 171 -0.90 2.24 10.00
N THR A 172 -1.08 2.38 11.31
CA THR A 172 -2.10 3.27 11.88
C THR A 172 -1.78 4.72 11.55
N GLN A 173 -0.52 5.14 11.73
CA GLN A 173 -0.06 6.47 11.34
C GLN A 173 -0.20 6.67 9.83
N ASP A 174 0.27 5.71 9.03
CA ASP A 174 0.25 5.85 7.57
C ASP A 174 -1.20 5.97 7.05
N ILE A 175 -2.14 5.17 7.57
CA ILE A 175 -3.56 5.28 7.26
C ILE A 175 -4.11 6.66 7.62
N SER A 176 -3.73 7.19 8.80
CA SER A 176 -4.14 8.54 9.21
C SER A 176 -3.67 9.59 8.20
N ASP A 177 -2.38 9.56 7.87
CA ASP A 177 -1.74 10.50 6.96
C ASP A 177 -2.34 10.44 5.55
N LYS A 178 -2.55 9.23 5.00
CA LYS A 178 -3.12 9.07 3.65
C LYS A 178 -4.58 9.48 3.60
N THR A 179 -5.33 9.28 4.68
CA THR A 179 -6.71 9.75 4.78
C THR A 179 -6.77 11.29 4.85
N GLN A 180 -5.83 11.93 5.56
CA GLN A 180 -5.71 13.40 5.54
C GLN A 180 -5.39 13.91 4.13
N ILE A 181 -4.43 13.29 3.42
CA ILE A 181 -4.03 13.70 2.06
C ILE A 181 -5.21 13.63 1.09
N ILE A 182 -5.95 12.52 1.08
CA ILE A 182 -7.10 12.41 0.17
C ILE A 182 -8.21 13.38 0.54
N SER A 183 -8.45 13.61 1.84
CA SER A 183 -9.45 14.57 2.30
C SER A 183 -9.11 16.00 1.87
N ASP A 184 -7.86 16.40 2.02
CA ASP A 184 -7.35 17.69 1.57
C ASP A 184 -7.49 17.87 0.06
N PHE A 185 -7.16 16.83 -0.71
CA PHE A 185 -7.30 16.82 -2.16
C PHE A 185 -8.76 17.04 -2.58
N LEU A 186 -9.70 16.35 -1.92
CA LEU A 186 -11.13 16.46 -2.22
C LEU A 186 -11.73 17.80 -1.82
N ASN A 187 -11.28 18.41 -0.73
CA ASN A 187 -11.77 19.72 -0.27
C ASN A 187 -11.32 20.89 -1.16
N ARG A 188 -10.35 20.67 -2.06
CA ARG A 188 -9.83 21.68 -2.99
C ARG A 188 -10.37 21.54 -4.42
N SER A 189 -10.97 20.40 -4.74
CA SER A 189 -11.45 20.04 -6.09
C SER A 189 -12.91 20.42 -6.27
#